data_AF-A0A2V9C3Y7-F1
#
_entry.id   AF-A0A2V9C3Y7-F1
#
_cell.length_a   1.000
_cell.length_b   1.000
_cell.length_c   1.000
_cell.angle_alpha   90.00
_cell.angle_beta   90.00
_cell.angle_gamma   90.00
#
_symmetry.space_group_name_H-M   'P 1'
#
loop_
_entity.id
_entity.type
_entity.pdbx_description
1 polymer ?
#
loop_
_entity_poly.entity_id
_entity_poly.type
_entity_poly.pdbx_seq_one_letter_code
_entity_poly.pdbx_strand_id
1 'polypeptide(L)'
;MTKSATKEGTMRYAQKFAGRAADGHFRETQRMELSSLGIGTYLGQPDEKTDVAYTAAIVAAVENGINVIDSAINYRFQRSERSIGAALQQLAPKGFTREEIVVCTKGGYLTPDGSMPADPNEYFFREYIQHGIFSAK
;
A
#
# COMPACT_ATOMS: atom_id res chain seq x y z
N MET A 1 8.82 -11.87 -13.21
CA MET A 1 8.77 -10.70 -12.30
C MET A 1 8.46 -11.19 -10.90
N THR A 2 9.28 -10.79 -9.94
CA THR A 2 9.10 -11.08 -8.51
C THR A 2 7.90 -10.28 -7.98
N LYS A 3 7.08 -10.89 -7.12
CA LYS A 3 5.80 -10.30 -6.65
C LYS A 3 5.89 -9.57 -5.30
N SER A 4 7.07 -9.60 -4.66
CA SER A 4 7.29 -9.09 -3.31
C SER A 4 8.66 -8.43 -3.15
N ALA A 5 8.86 -7.74 -2.03
CA ALA A 5 10.18 -7.28 -1.61
C ALA A 5 11.14 -8.46 -1.43
N THR A 6 12.44 -8.23 -1.63
CA THR A 6 13.50 -9.20 -1.30
C THR A 6 14.60 -8.53 -0.48
N LYS A 7 15.44 -9.33 0.19
CA LYS A 7 16.60 -8.81 0.92
C LYS A 7 17.51 -8.00 -0.01
N GLU A 8 17.85 -8.55 -1.17
CA GLU A 8 18.74 -7.92 -2.15
C GLU A 8 18.11 -6.65 -2.75
N GLY A 9 16.80 -6.66 -3.00
CA GLY A 9 16.08 -5.49 -3.49
C GLY A 9 16.08 -4.36 -2.47
N THR A 10 15.67 -4.65 -1.23
CA THR A 10 15.65 -3.64 -0.16
C THR A 10 17.05 -3.10 0.18
N MET A 11 18.10 -3.92 0.12
CA MET A 11 19.49 -3.46 0.23
C MET A 11 19.88 -2.51 -0.92
N ARG A 12 19.55 -2.84 -2.17
CA ARG A 12 19.80 -1.94 -3.32
C ARG A 12 19.05 -0.61 -3.16
N TYR A 13 17.83 -0.65 -2.65
CA TYR A 13 17.06 0.56 -2.37
C TYR A 13 17.81 1.47 -1.39
N ALA A 14 18.24 0.93 -0.23
CA ALA A 14 18.98 1.70 0.76
C ALA A 14 20.28 2.31 0.18
N GLN A 15 20.99 1.56 -0.67
CA GLN A 15 22.21 2.03 -1.33
C GLN A 15 21.98 3.25 -2.24
N LYS A 16 20.80 3.41 -2.86
CA LYS A 16 20.46 4.61 -3.67
C LYS A 16 20.48 5.90 -2.86
N PHE A 17 20.33 5.80 -1.54
CA PHE A 17 20.27 6.93 -0.61
C PHE A 17 21.50 7.04 0.29
N ALA A 18 22.55 6.24 0.04
CA ALA A 18 23.82 6.34 0.76
C ALA A 18 24.40 7.77 0.63
N GLY A 19 24.84 8.34 1.76
CA GLY A 19 25.36 9.72 1.82
C GLY A 19 24.29 10.83 1.75
N ARG A 20 23.00 10.48 1.59
CA ARG A 20 21.87 11.42 1.68
C ARG A 20 20.96 11.12 2.87
N ALA A 21 20.79 9.85 3.21
CA ALA A 21 20.05 9.42 4.38
C ALA A 21 20.89 9.63 5.65
N ALA A 22 20.22 9.97 6.76
CA ALA A 22 20.85 10.03 8.07
C ALA A 22 21.30 8.64 8.55
N ASP A 23 22.29 8.61 9.44
CA ASP A 23 22.77 7.37 10.04
C ASP A 23 21.62 6.62 10.73
N GLY A 24 21.53 5.30 10.49
CA GLY A 24 20.48 4.45 11.05
C GLY A 24 19.09 4.65 10.44
N HIS A 25 18.95 5.47 9.38
CA HIS A 25 17.68 5.58 8.67
C HIS A 25 17.27 4.25 8.03
N PHE A 26 18.21 3.48 7.49
CA PHE A 26 17.97 2.11 7.04
C PHE A 26 18.49 1.12 8.07
N ARG A 27 17.69 0.10 8.39
CA ARG A 27 18.04 -0.97 9.34
C ARG A 27 17.60 -2.33 8.82
N GLU A 28 18.45 -3.34 9.00
CA GLU A 28 18.05 -4.73 8.77
C GLU A 28 17.03 -5.18 9.82
N THR A 29 15.84 -5.56 9.36
CA THR A 29 14.78 -6.16 10.19
C THR A 29 13.93 -7.09 9.32
N GLN A 30 13.40 -8.17 9.90
CA GLN A 30 12.66 -9.20 9.16
C GLN A 30 13.39 -9.69 7.89
N ARG A 31 14.74 -9.75 7.92
CA ARG A 31 15.61 -10.13 6.80
C ARG A 31 15.54 -9.18 5.60
N MET A 32 15.13 -7.93 5.79
CA MET A 32 15.06 -6.88 4.77
C MET A 32 15.67 -5.58 5.30
N GLU A 33 16.13 -4.72 4.41
CA GLU A 33 16.67 -3.40 4.75
C GLU A 33 15.55 -2.35 4.70
N LEU A 34 15.03 -1.94 5.86
CA LEU A 34 13.84 -1.09 5.91
C LEU A 34 14.17 0.34 6.34
N SER A 35 13.49 1.30 5.72
CA SER A 35 13.50 2.69 6.17
C SER A 35 12.91 2.81 7.58
N SER A 36 13.45 3.74 8.36
CA SER A 36 13.04 4.01 9.73
C SER A 36 11.64 4.63 9.83
N LEU A 37 11.17 5.17 8.72
CA LEU A 37 9.84 5.71 8.51
C LEU A 37 9.07 4.84 7.52
N GLY A 38 7.74 4.84 7.65
CA GLY A 38 6.82 4.28 6.67
C GLY A 38 5.71 5.27 6.36
N ILE A 39 5.06 5.12 5.20
CA ILE A 39 3.90 5.92 4.82
C ILE A 39 2.61 5.14 5.11
N GLY A 40 1.72 5.74 5.92
CA GLY A 40 0.40 5.20 6.23
C GLY A 40 -0.68 5.74 5.29
N THR A 41 -1.68 4.89 4.96
CA THR A 41 -2.68 5.20 3.91
C THR A 41 -4.15 5.16 4.38
N TYR A 42 -4.41 5.37 5.67
CA TYR A 42 -5.73 5.14 6.27
C TYR A 42 -6.78 6.24 5.98
N LEU A 43 -6.43 7.50 6.19
CA LEU A 43 -7.41 8.60 6.34
C LEU A 43 -7.70 9.34 5.03
N GLY A 44 -8.74 10.18 5.04
CA GLY A 44 -9.08 11.06 3.91
C GLY A 44 -10.33 10.61 3.15
N GLN A 45 -10.89 11.52 2.35
CA GLN A 45 -12.12 11.27 1.63
C GLN A 45 -11.94 10.15 0.58
N PRO A 46 -12.93 9.28 0.37
CA PRO A 46 -12.90 8.21 -0.63
C PRO A 46 -13.22 8.77 -2.03
N ASP A 47 -12.48 9.79 -2.47
CA ASP A 47 -12.65 10.46 -3.76
C ASP A 47 -11.38 10.40 -4.61
N GLU A 48 -11.54 10.65 -5.92
CA GLU A 48 -10.46 10.58 -6.91
C GLU A 48 -9.34 11.59 -6.62
N LYS A 49 -9.70 12.78 -6.13
CA LYS A 49 -8.72 13.81 -5.78
C LYS A 49 -7.77 13.31 -4.70
N THR A 50 -8.31 12.66 -3.68
CA THR A 50 -7.55 12.09 -2.57
C THR A 50 -6.77 10.85 -3.00
N ASP A 51 -7.27 10.05 -3.96
CA ASP A 51 -6.50 8.95 -4.56
C ASP A 51 -5.24 9.46 -5.27
N VAL A 52 -5.40 10.47 -6.13
CA VAL A 52 -4.28 11.10 -6.85
C VAL A 52 -3.26 11.66 -5.85
N ALA A 53 -3.74 12.31 -4.79
CA ALA A 53 -2.87 12.82 -3.73
C ALA A 53 -2.11 11.70 -3.00
N TYR A 54 -2.77 10.57 -2.70
CA TYR A 54 -2.11 9.40 -2.11
C TYR A 54 -1.06 8.79 -3.03
N THR A 55 -1.40 8.58 -4.30
CA THR A 55 -0.45 8.08 -5.29
C THR A 55 0.77 8.98 -5.38
N ALA A 56 0.58 10.30 -5.47
CA ALA A 56 1.67 11.27 -5.50
C ALA A 56 2.52 11.25 -4.21
N ALA A 57 1.88 11.17 -3.04
CA ALA A 57 2.56 11.10 -1.76
C ALA A 57 3.41 9.82 -1.61
N ILE A 58 2.91 8.67 -2.08
CA ILE A 58 3.65 7.40 -2.06
C ILE A 58 4.83 7.46 -3.01
N VAL A 59 4.66 8.00 -4.22
CA VAL A 59 5.75 8.21 -5.17
C VAL A 59 6.83 9.09 -4.55
N ALA A 60 6.44 10.24 -3.97
CA ALA A 60 7.37 11.15 -3.31
C ALA A 60 8.08 10.50 -2.11
N ALA A 61 7.39 9.70 -1.30
CA ALA A 61 7.98 8.98 -0.18
C ALA A 61 9.07 7.99 -0.66
N VAL A 62 8.76 7.18 -1.68
CA VAL A 62 9.72 6.21 -2.24
C VAL A 62 10.90 6.89 -2.92
N GLU A 63 10.68 8.02 -3.61
CA GLU A 63 11.77 8.81 -4.20
C GLU A 63 12.69 9.47 -3.16
N ASN A 64 12.25 9.55 -1.89
CA ASN A 64 12.97 10.19 -0.80
C ASN A 64 13.34 9.23 0.35
N GLY A 65 13.48 7.94 0.05
CA GLY A 65 14.10 6.98 0.97
C GLY A 65 13.12 6.30 1.94
N ILE A 66 11.82 6.27 1.66
CA ILE A 66 10.83 5.49 2.40
C ILE A 66 10.40 4.26 1.57
N ASN A 67 10.79 3.05 1.98
CA ASN A 67 10.41 1.80 1.30
C ASN A 67 9.37 0.96 2.05
N VAL A 68 8.78 1.49 3.13
CA VAL A 68 7.71 0.81 3.87
C VAL A 68 6.39 1.53 3.63
N ILE A 69 5.42 0.81 3.05
CA ILE A 69 4.08 1.31 2.76
C ILE A 69 3.07 0.49 3.58
N ASP A 70 2.27 1.16 4.40
CA ASP A 70 1.26 0.54 5.25
C ASP A 70 -0.16 0.77 4.71
N SER A 71 -0.95 -0.30 4.65
CA SER A 71 -2.32 -0.31 4.18
C SER A 71 -3.19 -1.29 4.97
N ALA A 72 -4.48 -1.33 4.66
CA ALA A 72 -5.42 -2.37 5.01
C ALA A 72 -6.56 -2.37 3.99
N ILE A 73 -7.25 -3.49 3.82
CA ILE A 73 -8.32 -3.63 2.83
C ILE A 73 -9.44 -2.59 3.03
N ASN A 74 -9.76 -2.25 4.28
CA ASN A 74 -10.81 -1.29 4.61
C ASN A 74 -10.40 0.18 4.50
N TYR A 75 -9.12 0.48 4.22
CA TYR A 75 -8.68 1.86 4.08
C TYR A 75 -9.31 2.49 2.84
N ARG A 76 -10.13 3.51 3.09
CA ARG A 76 -10.85 4.28 2.07
C ARG A 76 -11.65 3.39 1.11
N PHE A 77 -12.33 2.37 1.63
CA PHE A 77 -13.11 1.42 0.82
C PHE A 77 -12.27 0.73 -0.27
N GLN A 78 -11.13 0.16 0.13
CA GLN A 78 -10.15 -0.48 -0.76
C GLN A 78 -9.43 0.48 -1.74
N ARG A 79 -9.70 1.79 -1.70
CA ARG A 79 -9.05 2.78 -2.58
C ARG A 79 -7.57 2.97 -2.28
N SER A 80 -7.16 2.81 -1.01
CA SER A 80 -5.76 2.99 -0.64
C SER A 80 -4.84 1.95 -1.29
N GLU A 81 -5.24 0.67 -1.34
CA GLU A 81 -4.47 -0.37 -2.04
C GLU A 81 -4.39 -0.12 -3.55
N ARG A 82 -5.46 0.42 -4.16
CA ARG A 82 -5.45 0.86 -5.58
C ARG A 82 -4.49 2.03 -5.81
N SER A 83 -4.49 3.00 -4.90
CA SER A 83 -3.58 4.16 -4.95
C SER A 83 -2.11 3.74 -4.83
N ILE A 84 -1.82 2.72 -4.00
CA ILE A 84 -0.50 2.08 -3.90
C ILE A 84 -0.15 1.36 -5.21
N GLY A 85 -1.08 0.59 -5.78
CA GLY A 85 -0.88 -0.06 -7.08
C GLY A 85 -0.51 0.93 -8.19
N ALA A 86 -1.23 2.07 -8.27
CA ALA A 86 -0.93 3.15 -9.20
C ALA A 86 0.45 3.78 -8.93
N ALA A 87 0.83 3.97 -7.67
CA ALA A 87 2.15 4.51 -7.31
C ALA A 87 3.28 3.58 -7.74
N LEU A 88 3.15 2.26 -7.50
CA LEU A 88 4.13 1.26 -7.93
C LEU A 88 4.32 1.25 -9.45
N GLN A 89 3.23 1.41 -10.22
CA GLN A 89 3.29 1.54 -11.68
C GLN A 89 4.04 2.80 -12.12
N GLN A 90 3.87 3.92 -11.41
CA GLN A 90 4.59 5.17 -11.71
C GLN A 90 6.06 5.13 -11.29
N LEU A 91 6.40 4.36 -10.26
CA LEU A 91 7.76 4.20 -9.73
C LEU A 91 8.63 3.28 -10.59
N ALA A 92 8.05 2.26 -11.22
CA ALA A 92 8.74 1.34 -12.10
C ALA A 92 9.58 2.02 -13.22
N PRO A 93 9.02 2.92 -14.05
CA PRO A 93 9.80 3.61 -15.09
C PRO A 93 10.84 4.59 -14.51
N LYS A 94 10.76 4.95 -13.22
CA LYS A 94 11.73 5.78 -12.52
C LYS A 94 12.89 4.97 -11.91
N GLY A 95 12.92 3.65 -12.15
CA GLY A 95 13.99 2.79 -11.68
C GLY A 95 13.82 2.27 -10.26
N PHE A 96 12.59 2.30 -9.71
CA PHE A 96 12.25 1.66 -8.44
C PHE A 96 11.50 0.35 -8.71
N THR A 97 12.05 -0.77 -8.26
CA THR A 97 11.51 -2.10 -8.59
C THR A 97 10.61 -2.66 -7.49
N ARG A 98 9.78 -3.68 -7.79
CA ARG A 98 8.88 -4.28 -6.79
C ARG A 98 9.66 -4.88 -5.62
N GLU A 99 10.85 -5.40 -5.86
CA GLU A 99 11.71 -6.05 -4.88
C GLU A 99 12.28 -5.05 -3.84
N GLU A 100 12.27 -3.76 -4.16
CA GLU A 100 12.81 -2.68 -3.35
C GLU A 100 11.82 -2.17 -2.28
N ILE A 101 10.52 -2.44 -2.44
CA ILE A 101 9.44 -1.80 -1.69
C ILE A 101 8.65 -2.82 -0.87
N VAL A 102 8.56 -2.61 0.44
CA VAL A 102 7.71 -3.40 1.34
C VAL A 102 6.32 -2.80 1.40
N VAL A 103 5.31 -3.63 1.14
CA VAL A 103 3.90 -3.26 1.26
C VAL A 103 3.27 -4.18 2.29
N CYS A 104 2.73 -3.59 3.36
CA CYS A 104 2.01 -4.28 4.41
C CYS A 104 0.52 -4.02 4.24
N THR A 105 -0.30 -5.08 4.33
CA THR A 105 -1.76 -4.95 4.37
C THR A 105 -2.33 -5.78 5.52
N LYS A 106 -3.60 -5.53 5.82
CA LYS A 106 -4.33 -6.09 6.97
C LYS A 106 -5.71 -6.53 6.52
N GLY A 107 -6.15 -7.69 7.01
CA GLY A 107 -7.51 -8.21 6.85
C GLY A 107 -8.21 -8.31 8.20
N GLY A 108 -9.55 -8.35 8.19
CA GLY A 108 -10.38 -8.47 9.40
C GLY A 108 -11.64 -7.62 9.41
N TYR A 109 -11.76 -6.67 8.48
CA TYR A 109 -12.97 -5.88 8.26
C TYR A 109 -13.62 -6.22 6.93
N LEU A 110 -14.96 -6.28 6.91
CA LEU A 110 -15.73 -6.21 5.68
C LEU A 110 -15.79 -4.76 5.23
N THR A 111 -15.60 -4.51 3.93
CA THR A 111 -15.57 -3.17 3.37
C THR A 111 -16.23 -3.16 2.01
N PRO A 112 -16.98 -2.08 1.68
CA PRO A 112 -17.41 -1.81 0.33
C PRO A 112 -16.26 -1.71 -0.67
N ASP A 113 -16.58 -1.92 -1.94
CA ASP A 113 -15.68 -1.74 -3.07
C ASP A 113 -15.72 -0.29 -3.58
N GLY A 114 -14.71 0.49 -3.21
CA GLY A 114 -14.41 1.80 -3.80
C GLY A 114 -15.26 2.96 -3.25
N SER A 115 -16.49 2.71 -2.79
CA SER A 115 -17.38 3.73 -2.26
C SER A 115 -18.42 3.13 -1.32
N MET A 116 -19.05 3.95 -0.48
CA MET A 116 -20.20 3.47 0.30
C MET A 116 -21.37 3.15 -0.63
N PRO A 117 -21.99 1.97 -0.49
CA PRO A 117 -23.20 1.64 -1.24
C PRO A 117 -24.38 2.49 -0.75
N ALA A 118 -25.37 2.69 -1.62
CA ALA A 118 -26.62 3.36 -1.25
C ALA A 118 -27.38 2.57 -0.16
N ASP A 119 -27.38 1.24 -0.26
CA ASP A 119 -27.92 0.33 0.76
C ASP A 119 -26.82 -0.68 1.20
N PRO A 120 -26.30 -0.57 2.44
CA PRO A 120 -25.34 -1.50 2.99
C PRO A 120 -25.84 -2.94 3.14
N ASN A 121 -27.14 -3.14 3.40
CA ASN A 121 -27.73 -4.49 3.54
C ASN A 121 -27.83 -5.17 2.19
N GLU A 122 -28.27 -4.44 1.16
CA GLU A 122 -28.30 -4.95 -0.22
C GLU A 122 -26.89 -5.33 -0.68
N TYR A 123 -25.90 -4.45 -0.46
CA TYR A 123 -24.50 -4.75 -0.74
C TYR A 123 -24.04 -6.01 0.00
N PHE A 124 -24.31 -6.10 1.30
CA PHE A 124 -23.89 -7.25 2.09
C PHE A 124 -24.52 -8.56 1.59
N PHE A 125 -25.82 -8.54 1.30
CA PHE A 125 -26.53 -9.70 0.78
C PHE A 125 -25.96 -10.13 -0.58
N ARG A 126 -25.77 -9.19 -1.51
CA ARG A 126 -25.22 -9.46 -2.83
C ARG A 126 -23.79 -10.01 -2.77
N GLU A 127 -22.90 -9.33 -2.06
CA GLU A 127 -21.48 -9.68 -2.07
C GLU A 127 -21.14 -10.90 -1.21
N TYR A 128 -21.87 -11.14 -0.12
CA TYR A 128 -21.51 -12.20 0.84
C TYR A 128 -22.54 -13.34 0.95
N ILE A 129 -23.84 -13.06 0.89
CA ILE A 129 -24.87 -14.12 1.01
C ILE A 129 -25.09 -14.83 -0.33
N GLN A 130 -25.31 -14.08 -1.42
CA GLN A 130 -25.56 -14.67 -2.74
C GLN A 130 -24.35 -15.46 -3.28
N HIS A 131 -23.13 -15.04 -2.93
CA HIS A 131 -21.91 -15.77 -3.25
C HIS A 131 -21.63 -16.95 -2.30
N GLY A 132 -22.49 -17.19 -1.31
CA GLY A 132 -22.34 -18.31 -0.37
C GLY A 132 -21.15 -18.18 0.60
N ILE A 133 -20.62 -16.95 0.79
CA ILE A 133 -19.55 -16.68 1.76
C ILE A 133 -20.09 -16.80 3.19
N PHE A 134 -21.29 -16.26 3.42
CA PHE A 134 -22.05 -16.44 4.65
C PHE A 134 -23.42 -17.04 4.36
N SER A 135 -24.01 -17.68 5.37
CA SER A 135 -25.40 -18.13 5.35
C SER A 135 -26.24 -17.29 6.30
N ALA A 136 -27.40 -16.82 5.82
CA ALA A 136 -28.43 -16.27 6.70
C ALA A 136 -29.00 -17.43 7.52
N LYS A 137 -29.09 -17.25 8.85
CA LYS A 137 -29.84 -18.14 9.72
C LYS A 137 -31.30 -17.69 9.80
#